data_AF-A0A1V5A7W9-F1
#
_entry.id   AF-A0A1V5A7W9-F1
#
_cell.length_a   1.000
_cell.length_b   1.000
_cell.length_c   1.000
_cell.angle_alpha   90.00
_cell.angle_beta   90.00
_cell.angle_gamma   90.00
#
_symmetry.space_group_name_H-M   'P 1'
#
loop_
_entity.id
_entity.type
_entity.pdbx_description
1 polymer ?
#
loop_
_entity_poly.entity_id
_entity_poly.type
_entity_poly.pdbx_seq_one_letter_code
_entity_poly.pdbx_strand_id
1 'polypeptide(L)' 'MLSLILLAGSLLASAALWLAGMPFFFLFLFIPLIPFLSRPRMVKRCPLCGFETADPRTSFCPYDGAPLMAPASP' A
#
# COMPACT_ATOMS: atom_id res chain seq x y z
N MET A 1 0.38 13.48 -25.60
CA MET A 1 -0.86 13.20 -24.85
C MET A 1 -0.63 13.07 -23.35
N LEU A 2 0.31 12.21 -22.89
CA LEU A 2 0.61 12.04 -21.47
C LEU A 2 0.87 13.37 -20.74
N SER A 3 1.72 14.24 -21.29
CA SER A 3 2.03 15.55 -20.69
C SER A 3 0.81 16.46 -20.51
N LEU A 4 -0.15 16.43 -21.45
CA LEU A 4 -1.40 17.17 -21.34
C LEU A 4 -2.29 16.62 -20.22
N ILE A 5 -2.32 15.30 -20.06
CA ILE A 5 -3.07 14.62 -18.98
C ILE A 5 -2.48 14.98 -17.62
N LEU A 6 -1.15 14.92 -17.48
CA LEU A 6 -0.47 15.34 -16.24
C LEU A 6 -0.70 16.83 -15.95
N LEU A 7 -0.60 17.69 -16.97
CA LEU A 7 -0.81 19.13 -16.82
C LEU A 7 -2.24 19.42 -16.36
N ALA A 8 -3.24 18.86 -17.04
CA ALA A 8 -4.65 19.02 -16.68
C ALA A 8 -4.95 18.49 -15.28
N GLY A 9 -4.40 17.32 -14.93
CA GLY A 9 -4.52 16.75 -13.59
C GLY A 9 -3.92 17.66 -12.51
N SER A 10 -2.74 18.24 -12.76
CA SER A 10 -2.09 19.15 -11.82
C SER A 10 -2.87 20.45 -11.59
N LEU A 11 -3.45 21.02 -12.66
CA LEU A 11 -4.30 22.21 -12.58
C LEU A 11 -5.58 21.93 -11.80
N LEU A 12 -6.25 20.81 -12.08
CA LEU A 12 -7.49 20.43 -11.40
C LEU A 12 -7.27 20.17 -9.91
N ALA A 13 -6.21 19.45 -9.55
CA ALA A 13 -5.87 19.20 -8.15
C ALA A 13 -5.59 20.52 -7.41
N SER A 14 -4.84 21.43 -8.04
CA SER A 14 -4.52 22.74 -7.46
C SER A 14 -5.78 23.59 -7.25
N ALA A 15 -6.68 23.63 -8.24
CA ALA A 15 -7.95 24.36 -8.15
C ALA A 15 -8.87 23.77 -7.06
N ALA A 16 -8.96 22.44 -6.97
CA ALA A 16 -9.76 21.76 -5.97
C ALA A 16 -9.27 22.07 -4.54
N LEU A 17 -7.96 22.03 -4.31
CA LEU A 17 -7.36 22.37 -3.01
C LEU A 17 -7.60 23.83 -2.63
N TRP A 18 -7.51 24.74 -3.61
CA TRP A 18 -7.77 26.16 -3.42
C TRP A 18 -9.24 26.43 -3.05
N LEU A 19 -10.19 25.82 -3.75
CA LEU A 19 -11.63 25.95 -3.47
C LEU A 19 -12.03 25.30 -2.13
N ALA A 20 -11.37 24.20 -1.76
CA ALA A 20 -11.58 23.55 -0.47
C ALA A 20 -11.01 24.39 0.71
N GLY A 21 -10.35 25.51 0.43
CA GLY A 21 -9.70 26.34 1.46
C GLY A 21 -8.61 25.56 2.21
N MET A 22 -8.03 24.54 1.59
CA MET A 22 -7.10 23.63 2.23
C MET A 22 -5.69 24.23 2.14
N PRO A 23 -5.14 24.85 3.21
CA PRO A 23 -3.80 25.40 3.16
C PRO A 23 -2.78 24.29 2.85
N PHE A 24 -1.70 24.66 2.15
CA PHE A 24 -0.58 23.76 1.78
C PHE A 24 -0.05 22.92 2.95
N PHE A 25 -0.23 23.37 4.19
CA PHE A 25 0.09 22.63 5.40
C PHE A 25 -0.53 21.22 5.46
N PHE A 26 -1.78 21.04 5.01
CA PHE A 26 -2.42 19.72 5.02
C PHE A 26 -1.75 18.75 4.04
N LEU A 27 -1.21 19.23 2.92
CA LEU A 27 -0.50 18.37 1.97
C LEU A 27 0.72 17.71 2.63
N PHE A 28 1.46 18.43 3.47
CA PHE A 28 2.57 17.86 4.24
C PHE A 28 2.13 16.79 5.25
N LEU A 29 0.91 16.87 5.78
CA LEU A 29 0.36 15.83 6.63
C LEU A 29 0.00 14.58 5.82
N PHE A 30 -0.53 14.75 4.61
CA PHE A 30 -0.99 13.63 3.78
C PHE A 30 0.11 12.97 2.93
N ILE A 31 1.12 13.71 2.47
CA ILE A 31 2.27 13.17 1.71
C ILE A 31 2.90 11.92 2.37
N PRO A 32 3.20 11.89 3.68
CA PRO A 32 3.75 10.70 4.32
C PRO A 32 2.73 9.57 4.53
N LEU A 33 1.42 9.85 4.48
CA LEU A 33 0.36 8.82 4.62
C LEU A 33 0.14 8.03 3.33
N ILE A 34 0.41 8.62 2.16
CA ILE A 34 0.26 7.97 0.85
C ILE A 34 0.98 6.59 0.78
N PRO A 35 2.28 6.45 1.17
CA PRO A 35 2.97 5.16 1.09
C PRO A 35 2.48 4.12 2.11
N PHE A 36 1.78 4.52 3.17
CA PHE A 36 1.24 3.59 4.17
C PHE A 36 -0.06 2.93 3.73
N LEU A 37 -0.87 3.60 2.90
CA LEU A 37 -2.17 3.09 2.46
C LEU A 37 -2.03 1.98 1.39
N SER A 38 -0.93 1.97 0.64
CA SER A 38 -0.75 1.09 -0.52
C SER A 38 0.11 -0.14 -0.27
N ARG A 39 0.46 -0.49 0.98
CA ARG A 39 1.23 -1.72 1.22
C ARG A 39 0.32 -2.95 1.10
N PRO A 40 0.42 -3.77 0.03
CA PRO A 40 -0.30 -5.02 -0.03
C PRO A 40 0.19 -5.90 1.14
N ARG A 41 -0.74 -6.37 1.97
CA ARG A 41 -0.43 -7.37 2.98
C ARG A 41 -0.05 -8.66 2.25
N MET A 42 1.23 -9.00 2.23
CA MET A 42 1.68 -10.29 1.71
C MET A 42 1.22 -11.37 2.69
N VAL A 43 0.18 -12.11 2.31
CA VAL A 43 -0.22 -13.34 2.99
C VAL A 43 0.91 -14.35 2.77
N LYS A 44 1.30 -15.12 3.78
CA LYS A 44 2.25 -16.24 3.67
C LYS A 44 1.50 -17.54 4.00
N ARG A 45 1.86 -18.64 3.35
CA ARG A 45 1.23 -19.96 3.54
C ARG A 45 2.28 -21.03 3.90
N CYS A 46 1.93 -21.95 4.78
CA CYS A 46 2.70 -23.16 5.05
C CYS A 46 2.46 -24.22 3.96
N PRO A 47 3.51 -24.77 3.32
CA PRO A 47 3.36 -25.79 2.27
C PRO A 47 2.95 -27.18 2.80
N LEU A 48 3.07 -27.44 4.11
CA LEU A 48 2.80 -28.76 4.70
C LEU A 48 1.39 -28.85 5.28
N CYS A 49 1.02 -27.93 6.18
CA CYS A 49 -0.27 -27.96 6.87
C CYS A 49 -1.32 -27.00 6.28
N GLY A 50 -0.92 -26.10 5.39
CA GLY A 50 -1.82 -25.11 4.77
C GLY A 50 -2.14 -23.89 5.63
N PHE A 51 -1.48 -23.71 6.78
CA PHE A 51 -1.66 -22.52 7.63
C PHE A 51 -1.36 -21.22 6.86
N GLU A 52 -2.21 -20.21 7.02
CA GLU A 52 -2.04 -18.89 6.40
C GLU A 52 -1.96 -17.77 7.43
N THR A 53 -1.10 -16.80 7.16
CA THR A 53 -1.00 -15.60 8.00
C THR A 53 -0.59 -14.38 7.19
N ALA A 54 -1.14 -13.22 7.54
CA ALA A 54 -0.73 -11.93 7.02
C ALA A 54 0.20 -11.18 8.00
N ASP A 55 0.58 -11.81 9.12
CA ASP A 55 1.48 -11.20 10.11
C ASP A 55 2.93 -11.21 9.58
N PRO A 56 3.55 -10.04 9.38
CA PRO A 56 4.94 -9.96 8.95
C PRO A 56 5.93 -10.57 9.96
N ARG A 57 5.59 -10.58 11.25
CA ARG A 57 6.46 -11.10 12.33
C ARG A 57 6.54 -12.61 12.37
N THR A 58 5.56 -13.30 11.78
CA THR A 58 5.52 -14.75 11.75
C THR A 58 6.28 -15.24 10.53
N SER A 59 7.44 -15.86 10.75
CA SER A 59 8.30 -16.46 9.72
C SER A 59 8.17 -17.98 9.62
N PHE A 60 7.73 -18.63 10.71
CA PHE A 60 7.58 -20.08 10.81
C PHE A 60 6.15 -20.44 11.18
N CYS A 61 5.72 -21.62 10.73
CA CYS A 61 4.42 -22.16 11.08
C CYS A 61 4.40 -22.64 12.55
N PRO A 62 3.36 -22.28 13.34
CA PRO A 62 3.28 -22.65 14.75
C PRO A 62 2.97 -24.15 14.98
N TYR A 63 2.54 -24.87 13.94
CA TYR A 63 2.14 -26.28 14.05
C TYR A 63 3.27 -27.25 13.71
N ASP A 64 4.05 -26.96 12.66
CA ASP A 64 5.07 -27.86 12.11
C ASP A 64 6.47 -27.23 12.04
N GLY A 65 6.61 -25.94 12.37
CA GLY A 65 7.89 -25.23 12.31
C GLY A 65 8.41 -24.96 10.89
N ALA A 66 7.66 -25.30 9.83
CA ALA A 66 8.10 -25.07 8.47
C ALA A 66 8.17 -23.57 8.13
N PRO A 67 9.12 -23.15 7.26
CA PRO A 67 9.19 -21.76 6.81
C PRO A 67 7.95 -21.39 6.00
N LEU A 68 7.34 -20.25 6.32
CA LEU A 68 6.20 -19.74 5.59
C LEU A 68 6.65 -19.15 4.26
N MET A 69 5.99 -19.56 3.17
CA MET A 69 6.30 -19.11 1.82
C MET A 69 5.31 -18.03 1.38
N ALA A 70 5.79 -17.05 0.61
CA ALA A 70 4.88 -16.16 -0.11
C ALA A 70 4.06 -16.98 -1.12
N PRO A 71 2.78 -16.63 -1.38
CA PRO A 71 1.99 -17.28 -2.42
C PRO A 71 2.78 -17.19 -3.71
N ALA A 72 2.99 -18.34 -4.35
CA ALA A 72 3.54 -18.39 -5.69
C ALA A 72 2.70 -17.46 -6.56
N SER A 73 3.30 -16.37 -7.03
CA SER A 73 2.68 -15.50 -8.02
C SER A 73 2.39 -16.35 -9.27
N PRO A 74 1.15 -16.36 -9.79
CA PRO A 74 0.84 -17.04 -11.04
C PRO A 74 1.60 -16.42 -12.22
#